data_AF-A0A2H0N920-F1
#
_entry.id   AF-A0A2H0N920-F1
#
_cell.length_a   1.000
_cell.length_b   1.000
_cell.length_c   1.000
_cell.angle_alpha   90.00
_cell.angle_beta   90.00
_cell.angle_gamma   90.00
#
_symmetry.space_group_name_H-M   'P 1'
#
loop_
_entity.id
_entity.type
_entity.pdbx_description
1 polymer ?
#
loop_
_entity_poly.entity_id
_entity_poly.type
_entity_poly.pdbx_seq_one_letter_code
_entity_poly.pdbx_strand_id
1 'polypeptide(L)' 'MLNVLKQLIRTIPIQPLHQIAQVIASHYDVLKRILPPKRKIWMSEDTRMSVFKSIALIWVCYYMNREYIDLTH' A
#
# COMPACT_ATOMS: atom_id res chain seq x y z
N MET A 1 13.16 0.29 -8.00
CA MET A 1 11.97 -0.39 -7.41
C MET A 1 12.08 -0.50 -5.89
N LEU A 2 13.19 -1.03 -5.33
CA LEU A 2 13.46 -1.06 -3.87
C LEU A 2 13.42 0.33 -3.18
N ASN A 3 13.88 1.39 -3.84
CA ASN A 3 13.88 2.73 -3.25
C ASN A 3 12.47 3.29 -2.98
N VAL A 4 11.47 2.97 -3.82
CA VAL A 4 10.10 3.46 -3.65
C VAL A 4 9.43 2.76 -2.46
N LEU A 5 9.65 1.46 -2.31
CA LEU A 5 9.18 0.66 -1.18
C LEU A 5 9.84 1.08 0.13
N LYS A 6 11.17 1.31 0.15
CA LYS A 6 11.87 1.85 1.32
C LYS A 6 11.39 3.24 1.70
N GLN A 7 11.15 4.12 0.71
CA GLN A 7 10.57 5.45 0.95
C GLN A 7 9.15 5.35 1.53
N LEU A 8 8.31 4.47 0.97
CA LEU A 8 6.96 4.20 1.44
C LEU A 8 7.00 3.71 2.89
N ILE A 9 7.77 2.67 3.21
CA ILE A 9 7.93 2.10 4.57
C ILE A 9 8.35 3.18 5.58
N ARG A 10 9.26 4.07 5.20
CA ARG A 10 9.75 5.14 6.07
C ARG A 10 8.75 6.31 6.25
N THR A 11 7.74 6.42 5.38
CA THR A 11 6.75 7.52 5.35
C THR A 11 5.31 7.06 5.56
N ILE A 12 5.06 5.76 5.78
CA ILE A 12 3.74 5.17 6.06
C ILE A 12 2.92 5.96 7.08
N PRO A 13 3.47 6.49 8.21
CA PRO A 13 2.61 7.21 9.16
C PRO A 13 2.02 8.51 8.61
N ILE A 14 2.50 9.03 7.48
CA ILE A 14 2.17 10.38 6.98
C ILE A 14 1.45 10.34 5.61
N GLN A 15 1.59 9.26 4.83
CA GLN A 15 0.93 9.20 3.52
C GLN A 15 -0.59 8.91 3.63
N PRO A 16 -1.44 9.67 2.95
CA PRO A 16 -2.87 9.36 2.90
C PRO A 16 -3.07 7.99 2.24
N LEU A 17 -3.88 7.13 2.87
CA LEU A 17 -4.24 5.77 2.40
C LEU A 17 -4.57 5.69 0.90
N HIS A 18 -5.13 6.76 0.34
CA HIS A 18 -5.44 6.87 -1.08
C HIS A 18 -4.19 6.85 -1.99
N GLN A 19 -3.08 7.48 -1.58
CA GLN A 19 -1.82 7.42 -2.33
C GLN A 19 -1.23 6.00 -2.35
N ILE A 20 -1.30 5.29 -1.22
CA ILE A 20 -0.89 3.88 -1.16
C ILE A 20 -1.73 3.04 -2.13
N ALA A 21 -3.05 3.24 -2.12
CA ALA A 21 -3.95 2.58 -3.05
C ALA A 21 -3.64 2.90 -4.53
N GLN A 22 -3.29 4.15 -4.85
CA GLN A 22 -2.87 4.56 -6.19
C GLN A 22 -1.58 3.86 -6.64
N VAL A 23 -0.59 3.77 -5.74
CA VAL A 23 0.66 3.04 -6.01
C VAL A 23 0.36 1.57 -6.25
N ILE A 24 -0.45 0.93 -5.41
CA ILE A 24 -0.81 -0.48 -5.62
C ILE A 24 -1.56 -0.67 -6.94
N ALA A 25 -2.51 0.21 -7.27
CA ALA A 25 -3.27 0.16 -8.51
C ALA A 25 -2.40 0.39 -9.76
N SER A 26 -1.27 1.09 -9.65
CA SER A 26 -0.36 1.27 -10.79
C SER A 26 0.40 -0.01 -11.16
N HIS A 27 0.54 -0.96 -10.22
CA HIS A 27 1.22 -2.24 -10.45
C HIS A 27 0.29 -3.31 -11.06
N TYR A 28 -1.03 -3.20 -10.84
CA TYR A 28 -2.00 -4.19 -11.30
C TYR A 28 -3.21 -3.51 -11.96
N ASP A 29 -3.35 -3.68 -13.28
CA ASP A 29 -4.41 -3.03 -14.05
C ASP A 29 -5.83 -3.38 -13.56
N VAL A 30 -6.04 -4.60 -13.07
CA VAL A 30 -7.32 -5.03 -12.50
C VAL A 30 -7.73 -4.18 -11.29
N LEU A 31 -6.76 -3.69 -10.52
CA LEU A 31 -7.00 -2.89 -9.32
C LEU A 31 -7.36 -1.44 -9.65
N LYS A 32 -6.98 -0.92 -10.83
CA LYS A 32 -7.34 0.43 -11.28
C LYS A 32 -8.86 0.63 -11.33
N ARG A 33 -9.60 -0.42 -11.73
CA ARG A 33 -11.06 -0.38 -11.85
C ARG A 33 -11.78 -0.31 -10.50
N ILE A 34 -11.14 -0.79 -9.44
CA ILE A 34 -11.71 -0.79 -8.08
C ILE A 34 -11.07 0.27 -7.17
N LEU A 35 -10.18 1.10 -7.70
CA LEU A 35 -9.56 2.19 -6.94
C LEU A 35 -10.66 3.15 -6.46
N PRO A 36 -10.87 3.30 -5.13
CA PRO A 36 -11.89 4.20 -4.63
C PRO A 36 -11.51 5.67 -4.92
N PRO A 37 -12.51 6.56 -5.03
CA PRO A 37 -12.25 7.99 -5.19
C PRO A 37 -11.56 8.57 -3.95
N LYS A 38 -10.95 9.74 -4.11
CA LYS A 38 -10.35 10.45 -2.98
C LYS A 38 -11.43 10.83 -1.96
N ARG A 39 -11.28 10.35 -0.73
CA ARG A 39 -12.22 10.58 0.39
C ARG A 39 -12.16 12.04 0.86
N LYS A 40 -13.32 12.63 1.15
CA LYS A 40 -13.44 13.92 1.88
C LYS A 40 -13.49 13.65 3.38
N ILE A 41 -13.13 14.62 4.23
CA ILE A 41 -12.99 14.41 5.69
C ILE A 41 -14.28 13.90 6.34
N TRP A 42 -15.43 14.39 5.89
CA TRP A 42 -16.76 14.02 6.39
C TRP A 42 -17.33 12.74 5.77
N MET A 43 -16.62 12.11 4.84
CA MET A 43 -17.09 10.90 4.16
C MET A 43 -16.51 9.67 4.84
N SER A 44 -17.35 8.67 5.12
CA SER A 44 -16.89 7.36 5.58
C SER A 44 -15.95 6.72 4.56
N GLU A 45 -15.12 5.78 5.01
CA GLU A 45 -14.21 5.06 4.12
C GLU A 45 -14.98 4.17 3.14
N ASP A 46 -14.56 4.18 1.87
CA ASP A 46 -15.11 3.29 0.83
C ASP A 46 -14.70 1.84 1.12
N THR A 47 -15.65 0.91 1.07
CA THR A 47 -15.41 -0.51 1.36
C THR A 47 -14.29 -1.11 0.51
N ARG A 48 -14.10 -0.64 -0.73
CA ARG A 48 -13.02 -1.10 -1.63
C ARG A 48 -11.62 -0.79 -1.09
N MET A 49 -11.48 0.17 -0.18
CA MET A 49 -10.22 0.50 0.47
C MET A 49 -9.66 -0.67 1.29
N SER A 50 -10.53 -1.57 1.79
CA SER A 50 -10.12 -2.77 2.52
C SER A 50 -9.18 -3.66 1.70
N VAL A 51 -9.45 -3.83 0.41
CA VAL A 51 -8.60 -4.61 -0.52
C VAL A 51 -7.19 -4.03 -0.59
N PHE A 52 -7.08 -2.71 -0.74
CA PHE A 52 -5.79 -2.02 -0.82
C PHE A 52 -5.03 -2.08 0.51
N LYS A 53 -5.73 -2.00 1.65
CA LYS A 53 -5.13 -2.20 2.98
C LYS A 53 -4.56 -3.60 3.15
N SER A 54 -5.29 -4.63 2.73
CA SER A 54 -4.82 -6.02 2.78
C SER A 54 -3.58 -6.24 1.90
N ILE A 55 -3.57 -5.71 0.68
CA ILE A 55 -2.41 -5.82 -0.21
C ILE A 55 -1.20 -5.09 0.38
N ALA A 56 -1.40 -3.87 0.91
CA ALA A 56 -0.34 -3.11 1.56
C ALA A 56 0.25 -3.89 2.74
N LEU A 57 -0.59 -4.51 3.56
CA LEU A 57 -0.16 -5.34 4.68
C LEU A 57 0.67 -6.54 4.21
N ILE A 58 0.19 -7.27 3.19
CA ILE A 58 0.91 -8.42 2.61
C ILE A 58 2.28 -7.99 2.08
N TRP A 59 2.37 -6.86 1.37
CA TRP A 59 3.64 -6.33 0.89
C TRP A 59 4.59 -6.02 2.03
N VAL A 60 4.14 -5.30 3.07
CA VAL A 60 4.98 -5.01 4.24
C VAL A 60 5.47 -6.29 4.88
N CYS A 61 4.58 -7.26 5.14
CA CYS A 61 4.97 -8.54 5.73
C CYS A 61 5.98 -9.29 4.85
N TYR A 62 5.78 -9.34 3.53
CA TYR A 62 6.69 -10.01 2.61
C TYR A 62 8.08 -9.38 2.59
N TYR A 63 8.17 -8.05 2.47
CA TYR A 63 9.46 -7.35 2.40
C TYR A 63 10.19 -7.35 3.74
N MET A 64 9.48 -7.22 4.86
CA MET A 64 10.08 -7.28 6.19
C MET A 64 10.64 -8.68 6.49
N ASN A 65 9.93 -9.75 6.12
CA ASN A 65 10.44 -11.12 6.26
C ASN A 65 11.64 -11.38 5.34
N ARG A 66 11.66 -10.81 4.13
CA ARG A 66 12.80 -10.96 3.22
C ARG A 66 14.06 -10.31 3.77
N GLU A 67 13.96 -9.08 4.29
CA GLU A 67 15.11 -8.40 4.92
C GLU A 67 15.62 -9.17 6.15
N TYR A 68 14.74 -9.86 6.88
CA TYR A 68 15.16 -10.71 8.00
C TYR A 68 15.91 -11.97 7.56
N ILE A 69 15.46 -12.64 6.49
CA ILE A 69 16.12 -13.83 5.94
C ILE A 69 17.50 -13.47 5.38
N ASP A 70 17.61 -12.34 4.68
CA ASP A 70 18.90 -11.87 4.13
C ASP A 70 19.91 -11.44 5.22
N LEU A 71 19.48 -11.22 6.47
CA LEU A 71 20.37 -10.89 7.61
C LEU A 71 20.80 -12.12 8.43
N THR A 72 20.16 -13.27 8.22
CA THR A 72 20.40 -14.51 8.98
C THR A 72 21.15 -15.58 8.17
N HIS A 73 21.48 -15.28 6.91
CA HIS A 73 22.37 -16.05 6.04
C HIS A 73 23.54 -15.17 5.56
#